data_AF-A0A4S2L611-F1
#
_entry.id   AF-A0A4S2L611-F1
#
_cell.length_a   1.000
_cell.length_b   1.000
_cell.length_c   1.000
_cell.angle_alpha   90.00
_cell.angle_beta   90.00
_cell.angle_gamma   90.00
#
_symmetry.space_group_name_H-M   'P 1'
#
loop_
_entity.id
_entity.type
_entity.pdbx_description
1 polymer ?
#
loop_
_entity_poly.entity_id
_entity_poly.type
_entity_poly.pdbx_seq_one_letter_code
_entity_poly.pdbx_strand_id
1 'polypeptide(L)'
;MKLASYIRLLRPKRMGAKHQHTYGDAIHELNSAVNRVIIDTTSSPKVLYEERCQHLWPFLTAIGVTNEHLKNFHIIHVAGSKGKGTTCAIMESVLRNSGYRTGFL
;
A
#
# COMPACT_ATOMS: atom_id res chain seq x y z
N MET A 1 29.99 47.73 18.33
CA MET A 1 28.59 48.14 18.04
C MET A 1 27.93 47.07 17.16
N LYS A 2 27.43 45.97 17.78
CA LYS A 2 27.04 44.73 17.08
C LYS A 2 25.56 44.38 17.33
N LEU A 3 24.65 45.37 17.30
CA LEU A 3 23.21 45.17 17.54
C LEU A 3 22.36 45.07 16.26
N ALA A 4 22.84 45.48 15.09
CA ALA A 4 22.03 45.49 13.86
C ALA A 4 21.80 44.09 13.25
N SER A 5 22.67 43.11 13.53
CA SER A 5 22.58 41.77 12.92
C SER A 5 21.54 40.85 13.59
N TYR A 6 21.09 41.15 14.82
CA TYR A 6 20.23 40.22 15.56
C TYR A 6 18.74 40.34 15.17
N ILE A 7 18.30 41.50 14.68
CA ILE A 7 16.90 41.72 14.27
C ILE A 7 16.53 40.96 12.99
N ARG A 8 17.51 40.54 12.17
CA ARG A 8 17.24 39.78 10.95
C ARG A 8 16.84 38.31 11.20
N LEU A 9 17.07 37.80 12.41
CA LEU A 9 16.73 36.43 12.83
C LEU A 9 15.32 36.28 13.42
N LEU A 10 14.59 37.38 13.63
CA LEU A 10 13.22 37.37 14.14
C LEU A 10 12.17 37.79 13.11
N ARG A 11 12.47 37.61 11.80
CA ARG A 11 11.39 37.61 10.82
C ARG A 11 10.78 36.22 10.78
N PRO A 12 9.49 36.05 11.11
CA PRO A 12 8.84 34.76 10.93
C PRO A 12 9.01 34.37 9.46
N LYS A 13 9.56 33.18 9.24
CA LYS A 13 9.53 32.53 7.93
C LYS A 13 8.07 32.58 7.51
N ARG A 14 7.73 33.30 6.42
CA ARG A 14 6.38 33.26 5.85
C ARG A 14 6.09 31.78 5.64
N MET A 15 5.25 31.21 6.50
CA MET A 15 4.71 29.89 6.25
C MET A 15 3.94 30.05 4.94
N GLY A 16 4.48 29.49 3.86
CA GLY A 16 3.72 29.31 2.64
C GLY A 16 2.38 28.70 3.02
N ALA A 17 1.31 29.18 2.40
CA ALA A 17 -0.07 28.86 2.73
C ALA A 17 -0.20 27.39 3.15
N LYS A 18 -0.78 27.14 4.33
CA LYS A 18 -1.20 25.79 4.74
C LYS A 18 -2.15 25.30 3.66
N HIS A 19 -1.66 24.48 2.73
CA HIS A 19 -2.54 23.79 1.80
C HIS A 19 -3.35 22.83 2.67
N GLN A 20 -4.61 23.18 2.92
CA GLN A 20 -5.52 22.32 3.66
C GLN A 20 -5.79 21.13 2.75
N HIS A 21 -5.06 20.03 2.94
CA HIS A 21 -5.36 18.78 2.25
C HIS A 21 -6.79 18.38 2.63
N THR A 22 -7.70 18.53 1.68
CA THR A 22 -9.08 18.12 1.84
C THR A 22 -9.18 16.61 1.65
N TYR A 23 -10.27 16.01 2.12
CA TYR A 23 -10.57 14.61 1.83
C TYR A 23 -10.59 14.34 0.31
N GLY A 24 -11.03 15.32 -0.49
CA GLY A 24 -11.01 15.25 -1.95
C GLY A 24 -9.60 15.10 -2.53
N ASP A 25 -8.63 15.83 -1.97
CA ASP A 25 -7.23 15.76 -2.41
C ASP A 25 -6.61 14.38 -2.12
N ALA A 26 -6.91 13.82 -0.94
CA ALA A 26 -6.47 12.47 -0.58
C ALA A 26 -7.04 11.39 -1.51
N ILE A 27 -8.32 11.51 -1.90
CA ILE A 27 -8.96 10.60 -2.85
C ILE A 27 -8.37 10.77 -4.26
N HIS A 28 -8.10 12.00 -4.69
CA HIS A 28 -7.48 12.28 -5.97
C HIS A 28 -6.07 11.68 -6.04
N GLU A 29 -5.26 11.89 -5.01
CA GLU A 29 -3.91 11.34 -4.92
C GLU A 29 -3.91 9.81 -4.90
N LEU A 30 -4.79 9.19 -4.09
CA LEU A 30 -4.97 7.74 -4.07
C LEU A 30 -5.36 7.19 -5.45
N ASN A 31 -6.37 7.79 -6.09
CA ASN A 31 -6.82 7.34 -7.40
C ASN A 31 -5.78 7.58 -8.50
N SER A 32 -4.96 8.62 -8.39
CA SER A 32 -3.85 8.88 -9.31
C SER A 32 -2.71 7.86 -9.16
N ALA A 33 -2.50 7.34 -7.94
CA ALA A 33 -1.49 6.33 -7.65
C ALA A 33 -1.93 4.91 -8.03
N VAL A 34 -3.24 4.66 -8.14
CA VAL A 34 -3.77 3.37 -8.60
C VAL A 34 -3.65 3.29 -10.13
N ASN A 35 -2.54 2.74 -10.59
CA ASN A 35 -2.34 2.36 -12.00
C ASN A 35 -3.38 1.30 -12.40
N ARG A 36 -4.51 1.74 -12.96
CA ARG A 36 -5.49 0.84 -13.58
C ARG A 36 -4.96 0.40 -14.94
N VAL A 37 -4.08 -0.58 -14.94
CA VAL A 37 -3.66 -1.25 -16.18
C VAL A 37 -4.86 -2.01 -16.72
N ILE A 38 -5.44 -1.53 -17.81
CA ILE A 38 -6.33 -2.34 -18.65
C ILE A 38 -5.41 -3.35 -19.33
N ILE A 39 -5.41 -4.59 -18.85
CA ILE A 39 -4.56 -5.65 -19.38
C ILE A 39 -5.11 -6.02 -20.76
N ASP A 40 -4.46 -5.55 -21.82
CA ASP A 40 -4.74 -5.99 -23.18
C ASP A 40 -4.32 -7.46 -23.30
N THR A 41 -5.28 -8.32 -23.62
CA THR A 41 -5.18 -9.78 -23.40
C THR A 41 -4.55 -10.46 -24.62
N THR A 42 -3.36 -10.02 -25.02
CA THR A 42 -2.64 -10.62 -26.17
C THR A 42 -1.69 -11.75 -25.74
N SER A 43 -1.30 -11.78 -24.46
CA SER A 43 -0.45 -12.84 -23.88
C SER A 43 -1.28 -13.78 -23.00
N SER A 44 -0.93 -15.08 -22.99
CA SER A 44 -1.64 -16.06 -22.15
C SER A 44 -1.58 -15.63 -20.67
N PRO A 45 -2.70 -15.68 -19.92
CA PRO A 45 -2.78 -15.17 -18.54
C PRO A 45 -1.73 -15.77 -17.59
N LYS A 46 -1.26 -16.99 -17.86
CA LYS A 46 -0.24 -17.68 -17.08
C LYS A 46 1.15 -17.03 -17.18
N VAL A 47 1.58 -16.67 -18.39
CA VAL A 47 2.92 -16.09 -18.63
C VAL A 47 3.05 -14.73 -17.96
N LEU A 48 2.01 -13.88 -18.06
CA LEU A 48 1.98 -12.58 -17.40
C LEU A 48 1.98 -12.69 -15.87
N TYR A 49 1.37 -13.74 -15.32
CA TYR A 49 1.34 -13.96 -13.87
C TYR A 49 2.71 -14.40 -13.35
N GLU A 50 3.35 -15.36 -14.03
CA GLU A 50 4.69 -15.85 -13.67
C GLU A 50 5.74 -14.73 -13.73
N GLU A 51 5.74 -13.92 -14.78
CA GLU A 51 6.67 -12.78 -14.92
C GLU A 51 6.49 -11.75 -13.80
N ARG A 52 5.25 -11.41 -13.45
CA ARG A 52 4.95 -10.44 -12.36
C ARG A 52 5.35 -10.98 -10.98
N CYS A 53 5.24 -12.28 -10.75
CA CYS A 53 5.62 -12.90 -9.48
C CYS A 53 7.14 -12.98 -9.29
N GLN A 54 7.93 -13.04 -10.36
CA GLN A 54 9.39 -13.10 -10.27
C GLN A 54 9.99 -11.87 -9.60
N HIS A 55 9.42 -10.68 -9.83
CA HIS A 55 9.91 -9.44 -9.22
C HIS A 55 9.65 -9.33 -7.71
N LEU A 56 8.74 -10.13 -7.14
CA LEU A 56 8.46 -10.13 -5.71
C LEU A 56 9.52 -10.95 -4.93
N TRP A 57 10.13 -11.93 -5.59
CA TRP A 57 11.05 -12.88 -4.96
C TRP A 57 12.26 -12.23 -4.25
N PRO A 58 12.93 -11.21 -4.82
CA PRO A 58 14.03 -10.51 -4.16
C PRO A 58 13.62 -9.87 -2.83
N PHE A 59 12.42 -9.27 -2.77
CA PHE A 59 11.91 -8.63 -1.56
C PHE A 59 11.58 -9.65 -0.48
N LEU A 60 10.93 -10.75 -0.85
CA LEU A 60 10.62 -11.85 0.08
C LEU A 60 11.91 -12.46 0.66
N THR A 61 12.91 -12.66 -0.19
CA THR A 61 14.22 -13.17 0.23
C THR A 61 14.91 -12.21 1.19
N ALA A 62 14.85 -10.90 0.93
CA ALA A 62 15.45 -9.88 1.80
C ALA A 62 14.83 -9.84 3.21
N ILE A 63 13.55 -10.19 3.36
CA ILE A 63 12.87 -10.29 4.66
C ILE A 63 12.91 -11.70 5.26
N GLY A 64 13.68 -12.62 4.67
CA GLY A 64 13.83 -13.99 5.17
C GLY A 64 12.61 -14.91 4.93
N VAL A 65 11.70 -14.54 4.03
CA VAL A 65 10.56 -15.39 3.64
C VAL A 65 11.01 -16.36 2.55
N THR A 66 10.88 -17.66 2.83
CA THR A 66 11.24 -18.75 1.91
C THR A 66 10.01 -19.34 1.24
N ASN A 67 10.21 -20.11 0.16
CA ASN A 67 9.14 -20.90 -0.46
C ASN A 67 8.44 -21.83 0.53
N GLU A 68 9.19 -22.39 1.49
CA GLU A 68 8.64 -23.32 2.47
C GLU A 68 7.73 -22.61 3.48
N HIS A 69 8.07 -21.38 3.88
CA HIS A 69 7.17 -20.55 4.68
C HIS A 69 5.83 -20.33 3.95
N LEU A 70 5.87 -20.05 2.64
CA LEU A 70 4.67 -19.80 1.84
C LEU A 70 3.77 -21.03 1.70
N LYS A 71 4.35 -22.22 1.55
CA LYS A 71 3.58 -23.48 1.49
C LYS A 71 2.86 -23.80 2.80
N ASN A 72 3.43 -23.37 3.92
CA ASN A 72 2.89 -23.61 5.25
C ASN A 72 1.84 -22.57 5.66
N PHE A 73 1.64 -21.49 4.89
CA PHE A 73 0.60 -20.51 5.17
C PHE A 73 -0.76 -20.96 4.65
N HIS A 74 -1.79 -20.78 5.48
CA HIS A 74 -3.17 -20.92 5.08
C HIS A 74 -3.65 -19.62 4.40
N ILE A 75 -3.56 -19.57 3.07
CA ILE A 75 -3.88 -18.37 2.27
C ILE A 75 -5.30 -18.44 1.73
N ILE A 76 -6.12 -17.42 2.04
CA ILE A 76 -7.42 -17.19 1.40
C ILE A 76 -7.25 -16.05 0.39
N HIS A 77 -7.40 -16.35 -0.90
CA HIS A 77 -7.32 -15.33 -1.95
C HIS A 77 -8.70 -14.75 -2.26
N VAL A 78 -8.88 -13.45 -2.05
CA VAL A 78 -10.13 -12.73 -2.33
C VAL A 78 -9.98 -11.85 -3.56
N ALA A 79 -10.64 -12.21 -4.66
CA ALA A 79 -10.64 -11.47 -5.93
C ALA A 79 -12.02 -10.85 -6.22
N GLY A 80 -12.06 -9.79 -7.03
CA GLY A 80 -13.30 -9.13 -7.47
C GLY A 80 -13.16 -7.61 -7.65
N SER A 81 -14.06 -6.96 -8.39
CA SER A 81 -13.96 -5.50 -8.63
C SER A 81 -14.41 -4.67 -7.43
N LYS A 82 -15.33 -5.17 -6.61
CA LYS A 82 -15.91 -4.51 -5.44
C LYS A 82 -15.94 -5.47 -4.24
N GLY A 83 -16.01 -4.92 -3.03
CA GLY A 83 -16.25 -5.72 -1.82
C GLY A 83 -15.05 -6.49 -1.25
N LYS A 84 -13.93 -6.62 -1.96
CA LYS A 84 -12.73 -7.36 -1.47
C LYS A 84 -12.32 -6.97 -0.05
N GLY A 85 -12.21 -5.66 0.23
CA GLY A 85 -11.84 -5.18 1.57
C GLY A 85 -12.86 -5.55 2.64
N THR A 86 -14.15 -5.34 2.35
CA THR A 86 -15.25 -5.72 3.27
C THR A 86 -15.29 -7.22 3.52
N THR A 87 -15.15 -8.03 2.47
CA THR A 87 -15.08 -9.50 2.59
C THR A 87 -13.87 -9.93 3.42
N CYS A 88 -12.69 -9.36 3.19
CA CYS A 88 -11.49 -9.65 3.99
C CYS A 88 -11.70 -9.28 5.46
N ALA A 89 -12.27 -8.11 5.76
CA ALA A 89 -12.51 -7.68 7.14
C ALA A 89 -13.50 -8.60 7.88
N ILE A 90 -14.57 -9.04 7.21
CA ILE A 90 -15.53 -9.99 7.79
C ILE A 90 -14.86 -11.35 8.03
N MET A 91 -14.15 -11.87 7.03
CA MET A 91 -13.44 -13.15 7.13
C MET A 91 -12.41 -13.13 8.25
N GLU A 92 -11.61 -12.07 8.34
CA GLU A 92 -10.63 -11.87 9.41
C GLU A 92 -11.30 -11.91 10.78
N SER A 93 -12.39 -11.16 10.96
CA SER A 93 -13.06 -11.10 12.26
C SER A 93 -13.61 -12.46 12.69
N VAL A 94 -14.16 -13.25 11.75
CA VAL A 94 -14.67 -14.60 12.05
C VAL A 94 -13.52 -15.53 12.43
N LEU A 95 -12.43 -15.53 11.67
CA LEU A 95 -11.28 -16.40 11.90
C LEU A 95 -10.55 -16.04 13.20
N ARG A 96 -10.35 -14.75 13.47
CA ARG A 96 -9.77 -14.27 14.72
C ARG A 96 -10.63 -14.64 15.92
N ASN A 97 -11.95 -14.47 15.83
CA ASN A 97 -12.87 -14.87 16.90
C ASN A 97 -12.90 -16.39 17.12
N SER A 98 -12.52 -17.18 16.11
CA SER A 98 -12.37 -18.63 16.20
C SER A 98 -11.00 -19.07 16.74
N GLY A 99 -10.14 -18.13 17.16
CA GLY A 99 -8.84 -18.41 17.77
C GLY A 99 -7.68 -18.51 16.78
N TYR A 100 -7.89 -18.24 15.50
CA TYR A 100 -6.80 -18.23 14.52
C TYR A 100 -5.99 -16.94 14.58
N ARG A 101 -4.68 -17.07 14.37
CA ARG A 101 -3.80 -15.93 14.12
C ARG A 101 -3.97 -15.51 12.66
N THR A 102 -4.60 -14.37 12.46
CA THR A 102 -4.93 -13.80 11.15
C THR A 102 -4.04 -12.60 10.83
N GLY A 103 -3.91 -12.29 9.55
CA GLY A 103 -3.33 -11.05 9.05
C GLY A 103 -3.93 -10.72 7.68
N PHE A 104 -4.25 -9.45 7.46
CA PHE A 104 -4.63 -8.93 6.14
C PHE A 104 -4.15 -7.48 6.01
N LEU A 105 -3.96 -7.04 4.76
CA LEU A 105 -3.56 -5.68 4.38
C LEU A 105 -4.79 -4.84 4.01
#